data_AF-W1Y507-F1
#
_entry.id   AF-W1Y507-F1
#
_cell.length_a   1.000
_cell.length_b   1.000
_cell.length_c   1.000
_cell.angle_alpha   90.00
_cell.angle_beta   90.00
_cell.angle_gamma   90.00
#
_symmetry.space_group_name_H-M   'P 1'
#
loop_
_entity.id
_entity.type
_entity.pdbx_description
1 polymer ?
#
loop_
_entity_poly.entity_id
_entity_poly.type
_entity_poly.pdbx_seq_one_letter_code
_entity_poly.pdbx_strand_id
1 'polypeptide(L)'
;ELVIGENFEPILVESRRMGCVSFAQLYFPGGVINKENFQRARMAAAQKLETLTWQFRIQGWNVAMGASGTIKAAHEVLMEMGEKDGIIT
;
A
#
# COMPACT_ATOMS: atom_id res chain seq x y z
N GLU A 1 7.40 2.89 -1.09
CA GLU A 1 7.79 3.49 -2.38
C GLU A 1 6.62 3.31 -3.35
N LEU A 2 6.49 4.20 -4.33
CA LEU A 2 5.52 4.12 -5.42
C LEU A 2 6.24 4.52 -6.71
N VAL A 3 6.22 3.65 -7.71
CA VAL A 3 6.95 3.86 -8.96
C VAL A 3 6.08 3.47 -10.15
N ILE A 4 6.09 4.29 -11.20
CA ILE A 4 5.62 3.92 -12.53
C ILE A 4 6.83 3.95 -13.46
N GLY A 5 7.01 2.93 -14.28
CA GLY A 5 8.10 2.84 -15.25
C GLY A 5 7.79 1.82 -16.34
N GLU A 6 8.55 1.89 -17.42
CA GLU A 6 8.41 1.02 -18.59
C GLU A 6 9.78 0.76 -19.21
N ASN A 7 10.01 -0.42 -19.78
CA ASN A 7 11.26 -0.76 -20.48
C ASN A 7 12.54 -0.47 -19.66
N PHE A 8 12.50 -0.80 -18.37
CA PHE A 8 13.56 -0.53 -17.38
C PHE A 8 13.84 0.95 -17.08
N GLU A 9 13.02 1.86 -17.60
CA GLU A 9 13.12 3.30 -17.34
C GLU A 9 12.03 3.77 -16.37
N PRO A 10 12.39 4.43 -15.25
CA PRO A 10 11.42 5.01 -14.34
C PRO A 10 10.80 6.30 -14.93
N ILE A 11 9.49 6.44 -14.78
CA ILE A 11 8.72 7.62 -15.24
C ILE A 11 8.32 8.49 -14.04
N LEU A 12 7.70 7.88 -13.02
CA LEU A 12 7.39 8.53 -11.74
C LEU A 12 8.03 7.73 -10.61
N VAL A 13 8.74 8.40 -9.70
CA VAL A 13 9.39 7.78 -8.55
C VAL A 13 9.09 8.57 -7.30
N GLU A 14 8.38 7.96 -6.37
CA GLU A 14 7.97 8.60 -5.12
C GLU A 14 8.28 7.71 -3.92
N SER A 15 8.74 8.33 -2.84
CA SER A 15 8.85 7.68 -1.53
C SER A 15 8.12 8.49 -0.47
N ARG A 16 7.45 7.80 0.45
CA ARG A 16 6.70 8.41 1.55
C ARG A 16 7.12 7.75 2.84
N ARG A 17 7.33 8.57 3.87
CA ARG A 17 7.59 8.10 5.24
C ARG A 17 6.30 7.55 5.85
N MET A 18 6.01 6.30 5.56
CA MET A 18 4.93 5.48 6.12
C MET A 18 5.31 4.00 5.96
N GLY A 19 5.24 3.24 7.04
CA GLY A 19 5.58 1.82 7.03
C GLY A 19 4.94 1.11 8.20
N CYS A 20 4.90 -0.22 8.16
CA CYS A 20 4.19 -1.03 9.15
C CYS A 20 4.67 -0.77 10.59
N VAL A 21 5.99 -0.63 10.82
CA VAL A 21 6.55 -0.36 12.15
C VAL A 21 6.11 1.00 12.69
N SER A 22 6.25 2.07 11.90
CA SER A 22 5.89 3.42 12.34
C SER A 22 4.38 3.58 12.49
N PHE A 23 3.58 2.98 11.61
CA PHE A 23 2.12 3.05 11.70
C PHE A 23 1.56 2.23 12.86
N ALA A 24 2.18 1.09 13.20
CA ALA A 24 1.81 0.33 14.40
C ALA A 24 1.96 1.20 15.66
N GLN A 25 3.10 1.87 15.82
CA GLN A 25 3.36 2.73 16.98
C GLN A 25 2.43 3.95 17.03
N LEU A 26 2.15 4.58 15.88
CA LEU A 26 1.37 5.82 15.82
C LEU A 26 -0.14 5.61 15.95
N TYR A 27 -0.67 4.53 15.35
CA TYR A 27 -2.12 4.36 15.19
C TYR A 27 -2.69 3.19 15.99
N PHE A 28 -1.86 2.26 16.45
CA PHE A 28 -2.27 1.07 17.20
C PHE A 28 -1.53 1.01 18.55
N PRO A 29 -1.74 2.00 19.46
CA PRO A 29 -1.05 2.04 20.74
C PRO A 29 -1.32 0.77 21.54
N GLY A 30 -0.26 0.17 22.10
CA GLY A 30 -0.35 -1.10 22.81
C GLY A 30 -0.79 -2.29 21.94
N GLY A 31 -0.74 -2.17 20.61
CA GLY A 31 -1.21 -3.21 19.69
C GLY A 31 -2.73 -3.33 19.60
N VAL A 32 -3.49 -2.35 20.10
CA VAL A 32 -4.96 -2.42 20.11
C VAL A 32 -5.52 -2.30 18.70
N ILE A 33 -6.23 -3.35 18.26
CA ILE A 33 -6.92 -3.41 16.98
C ILE A 33 -8.40 -3.08 17.19
N ASN A 34 -8.85 -1.97 16.60
CA ASN A 34 -10.26 -1.59 16.54
C ASN A 34 -10.51 -0.78 15.26
N LYS A 35 -11.79 -0.49 14.98
CA LYS A 35 -12.22 0.18 13.76
C LYS A 35 -11.65 1.59 13.65
N GLU A 36 -11.60 2.33 14.76
CA GLU A 36 -11.17 3.72 14.82
C GLU A 36 -9.67 3.86 14.53
N ASN A 37 -8.85 3.02 15.15
CA ASN A 37 -7.40 2.94 14.94
C ASN A 37 -7.09 2.62 13.48
N PHE A 38 -7.77 1.62 12.93
CA PHE A 38 -7.58 1.21 11.54
C PHE A 38 -7.98 2.33 10.56
N GLN A 39 -9.12 2.99 10.79
CA GLN A 39 -9.58 4.10 9.95
C GLN A 39 -8.60 5.27 9.98
N ARG A 40 -8.06 5.64 11.16
CA ARG A 40 -7.05 6.70 11.27
C ARG A 40 -5.78 6.36 10.51
N ALA A 41 -5.27 5.13 10.65
CA ALA A 41 -4.10 4.67 9.91
C ALA A 41 -4.32 4.72 8.38
N ARG A 42 -5.47 4.21 7.92
CA ARG A 42 -5.85 4.23 6.50
C ARG A 42 -5.94 5.65 5.94
N MET A 43 -6.58 6.57 6.67
CA MET A 43 -6.71 7.97 6.26
C MET A 43 -5.35 8.67 6.21
N ALA A 44 -4.48 8.42 7.20
CA ALA A 44 -3.13 8.99 7.21
C ALA A 44 -2.26 8.48 6.05
N ALA A 45 -2.40 7.22 5.65
CA ALA A 45 -1.75 6.70 4.44
C ALA A 45 -2.27 7.44 3.20
N ALA A 46 -3.59 7.58 3.05
CA ALA A 46 -4.20 8.28 1.92
C ALA A 46 -3.76 9.75 1.83
N GLN A 47 -3.72 10.46 2.96
CA GLN A 47 -3.28 11.85 3.03
C GLN A 47 -1.85 12.04 2.51
N LYS A 48 -0.93 11.10 2.80
CA LYS A 48 0.44 11.13 2.29
C LYS A 48 0.54 10.98 0.77
N LEU A 49 -0.50 10.46 0.13
CA LEU A 49 -0.58 10.24 -1.31
C LEU A 49 -1.37 11.33 -2.03
N GLU A 50 -1.99 12.30 -1.34
CA GLU A 50 -2.86 13.31 -1.96
C GLU A 50 -2.20 14.01 -3.15
N THR A 51 -0.96 14.47 -2.96
CA THR A 51 -0.22 15.26 -3.97
C THR A 51 0.20 14.46 -5.21
N LEU A 52 0.22 13.11 -5.14
CA LEU A 52 0.65 12.25 -6.24
C LEU A 52 -0.52 11.53 -6.94
N THR A 53 -1.69 11.49 -6.32
CA THR A 53 -2.82 10.65 -6.80
C THR A 53 -3.25 10.98 -8.22
N TRP A 54 -3.40 12.25 -8.58
CA TRP A 54 -3.82 12.65 -9.92
C TRP A 54 -2.76 12.29 -10.97
N GLN A 55 -1.50 12.61 -10.69
CA GLN A 55 -0.38 12.34 -11.60
C GLN A 55 -0.21 10.85 -11.89
N PHE A 56 -0.22 10.01 -10.85
CA PHE A 56 -0.08 8.55 -11.00
C PHE A 56 -1.26 7.94 -11.77
N ARG A 57 -2.48 8.41 -11.53
CA ARG A 57 -3.69 7.90 -12.21
C ARG A 57 -3.75 8.29 -13.68
N ILE A 58 -3.32 9.50 -14.03
CA ILE A 58 -3.26 9.96 -15.43
C ILE A 58 -2.14 9.26 -16.18
N GLN A 59 -0.98 9.06 -15.54
CA GLN A 59 0.12 8.30 -16.13
C GLN A 59 -0.31 6.86 -16.43
N GLY A 60 -1.01 6.23 -15.50
CA GLY A 60 -1.52 4.86 -15.65
C GLY A 60 -0.44 3.79 -15.67
N TRP A 61 -0.88 2.54 -15.73
CA TRP A 61 -0.02 1.35 -15.83
C TRP A 61 -0.83 0.20 -16.42
N ASN A 62 -0.16 -0.74 -17.11
CA ASN A 62 -0.81 -1.95 -17.60
C ASN A 62 -1.00 -3.01 -16.51
N VAL A 63 -0.08 -3.04 -15.53
CA VAL A 63 -0.10 -3.97 -14.40
C VAL A 63 0.40 -3.26 -13.14
N ALA A 64 -0.21 -3.56 -11.99
CA ALA A 64 0.26 -3.12 -10.68
C ALA A 64 0.97 -4.27 -9.97
N MET A 65 2.20 -4.04 -9.54
CA MET A 65 3.00 -5.03 -8.80
C MET A 65 3.27 -4.54 -7.39
N GLY A 66 3.21 -5.46 -6.44
CA GLY A 66 3.49 -5.19 -5.03
C GLY A 66 4.64 -6.05 -4.51
N ALA A 67 5.46 -5.51 -3.63
CA ALA A 67 6.63 -6.19 -3.06
C ALA A 67 6.68 -6.10 -1.54
N SER A 68 7.56 -6.90 -0.94
CA SER A 68 7.87 -6.95 0.51
C SER A 68 6.78 -7.57 1.39
N GLY A 69 7.08 -7.67 2.68
CA GLY A 69 6.34 -8.51 3.64
C GLY A 69 4.85 -8.18 3.78
N THR A 70 4.46 -6.91 3.78
CA THR A 70 3.05 -6.52 3.94
C THR A 70 2.17 -7.07 2.81
N ILE A 71 2.63 -6.93 1.57
CA ILE A 71 1.89 -7.37 0.38
C ILE A 71 1.92 -8.89 0.29
N LYS A 72 3.06 -9.52 0.59
CA LYS A 72 3.19 -10.98 0.67
C LYS A 72 2.18 -11.58 1.67
N ALA A 73 2.13 -11.05 2.90
CA ALA A 73 1.20 -11.55 3.92
C ALA A 73 -0.27 -11.37 3.52
N ALA A 74 -0.62 -10.23 2.89
CA ALA A 74 -1.97 -10.03 2.37
C ALA A 74 -2.36 -11.07 1.31
N HIS A 75 -1.45 -11.35 0.36
CA HIS A 75 -1.64 -12.41 -0.64
C HIS A 75 -1.81 -13.78 0.02
N GLU A 76 -0.94 -14.17 0.96
CA GLU A 76 -1.00 -15.47 1.64
C GLU A 76 -2.34 -15.65 2.38
N VAL A 77 -2.84 -14.62 3.06
CA VAL A 77 -4.14 -14.67 3.74
C VAL A 77 -5.29 -14.83 2.75
N LEU A 78 -5.29 -14.12 1.62
CA LEU A 78 -6.33 -14.28 0.59
C LEU A 78 -6.36 -15.70 0.02
N MET A 79 -5.19 -16.26 -0.28
CA MET A 79 -5.08 -17.64 -0.76
C MET A 79 -5.62 -18.64 0.26
N GLU A 80 -5.32 -18.44 1.55
CA GLU A 80 -5.83 -19.28 2.64
C GLU A 80 -7.35 -19.11 2.85
N MET A 81 -7.90 -17.93 2.53
CA MET A 81 -9.34 -17.67 2.52
C MET A 81 -10.05 -18.29 1.30
N GLY A 82 -9.31 -18.89 0.37
CA GLY A 82 -9.85 -19.59 -0.80
C GLY A 82 -9.92 -18.75 -2.07
N GLU A 83 -9.33 -17.56 -2.09
CA GLU A 83 -9.10 -16.80 -3.33
C GLU A 83 -8.06 -17.52 -4.18
N LYS A 84 -8.23 -17.51 -5.51
CA LYS A 84 -7.53 -18.47 -6.40
C LYS A 84 -6.64 -17.87 -7.47
N ASP A 85 -6.76 -16.58 -7.74
CA ASP A 85 -6.02 -15.92 -8.81
C ASP A 85 -4.72 -15.24 -8.34
N GLY A 86 -4.52 -15.17 -7.02
CA GLY A 86 -3.38 -14.51 -6.41
C GLY A 86 -3.38 -12.99 -6.56
N ILE A 87 -4.48 -12.40 -7.03
CA ILE A 87 -4.66 -10.97 -7.20
C ILE A 87 -5.12 -10.38 -5.87
N ILE A 88 -4.44 -9.32 -5.43
CA ILE A 88 -4.88 -8.53 -4.29
C ILE A 88 -5.83 -7.46 -4.83
N THR A 89 -7.13 -7.65 -4.63
CA THR A 89 -8.21 -6.73 -5.05
C THR A 89 -8.74 -5.87 -3.91
#